data_AF-A0A2S2QGC8-F1
#
_entry.id   AF-A0A2S2QGC8-F1
#
_cell.length_a   1.000
_cell.length_b   1.000
_cell.length_c   1.000
_cell.angle_alpha   90.00
_cell.angle_beta   90.00
_cell.angle_gamma   90.00
#
_symmetry.space_group_name_H-M   'P 1'
#
loop_
_entity.id
_entity.type
_entity.pdbx_description
1 polymer ?
#
loop_
_entity_poly.entity_id
_entity_poly.type
_entity_poly.pdbx_seq_one_letter_code
_entity_poly.pdbx_strand_id
1 'polypeptide(L)'
;KGTAFGFTFAYQTKENSNICETEDCIKTAKLIVESMNKSADPCEDFYNFACGNYKNVNKINKKTHTTSIFTMVDEAIHMHIVDILEKDGSDDEPDSIKKLRNLYQSCTATDQMDALGLEPLNSLLSTMYLPLIKDSEIWSAITNINKYTNLNYLFSIKIMPDKNTIARIALDTPSNDYIYLTA
;
A
#
# COMPACT_ATOMS: atom_id res chain seq x y z
N LYS A 1 -27.40 43.25 -64.92
CA LYS A 1 -27.49 43.85 -63.57
C LYS A 1 -27.86 42.75 -62.60
N GLY A 2 -26.90 42.23 -61.86
CA GLY A 2 -27.15 41.15 -60.90
C GLY A 2 -26.03 41.13 -59.87
N THR A 3 -26.41 41.28 -58.60
CA THR A 3 -25.62 40.88 -57.43
C THR A 3 -26.58 40.87 -56.26
N ALA A 4 -26.93 39.68 -55.79
CA ALA A 4 -27.63 39.48 -54.53
C ALA A 4 -26.59 39.47 -53.40
N PHE A 5 -26.69 40.41 -52.46
CA PHE A 5 -25.92 40.39 -51.23
C PHE A 5 -26.52 39.34 -50.29
N GLY A 6 -25.95 38.14 -50.30
CA GLY A 6 -26.19 37.15 -49.25
C GLY A 6 -25.30 37.46 -48.06
N PHE A 7 -25.86 38.05 -47.01
CA PHE A 7 -25.24 38.05 -45.69
C PHE A 7 -25.32 36.63 -45.13
N THR A 8 -24.23 35.89 -45.24
CA THR A 8 -24.04 34.64 -44.51
C THR A 8 -23.95 35.00 -43.04
N PHE A 9 -25.06 34.85 -42.30
CA PHE A 9 -25.00 34.81 -40.84
C PHE A 9 -24.13 33.60 -40.48
N ALA A 10 -22.94 33.87 -39.90
CA ALA A 10 -22.21 32.85 -39.18
C ALA A 10 -23.13 32.40 -38.03
N TYR A 11 -23.78 31.25 -38.19
CA TYR A 11 -24.42 30.57 -37.09
C TYR A 11 -23.32 30.16 -36.12
N GLN A 12 -23.13 30.96 -35.08
CA GLN A 12 -22.40 30.54 -33.91
C GLN A 12 -23.25 29.46 -33.25
N THR A 13 -22.96 28.19 -33.57
CA THR A 13 -23.48 27.07 -32.81
C THR A 13 -22.92 27.23 -31.41
N LYS A 14 -23.72 27.80 -30.51
CA LYS A 14 -23.53 27.64 -29.08
C LYS A 14 -23.74 26.14 -28.84
N GLU A 15 -22.67 25.36 -28.96
CA GLU A 15 -22.69 24.00 -28.46
C GLU A 15 -23.11 24.09 -27.01
N ASN A 16 -24.21 23.42 -26.66
CA ASN A 16 -24.51 23.11 -25.27
C ASN A 16 -23.39 22.20 -24.80
N SER A 17 -22.30 22.80 -24.32
CA SER A 17 -21.19 22.05 -23.78
C SER A 17 -21.68 21.46 -22.45
N ASN A 18 -22.09 20.18 -22.49
CA ASN A 18 -22.26 19.36 -21.30
C ASN A 18 -20.88 19.06 -20.67
N ILE A 19 -20.04 20.09 -20.52
CA ILE A 19 -18.70 20.00 -19.96
C ILE A 19 -18.85 20.16 -18.45
N CYS A 20 -18.28 19.22 -17.71
CA CYS A 20 -18.22 19.29 -16.26
C CYS A 20 -17.11 20.25 -15.84
N GLU A 21 -17.47 21.30 -15.11
CA GLU A 21 -16.55 22.32 -14.60
C GLU A 21 -16.42 22.27 -13.06
N THR A 22 -16.88 21.19 -12.42
CA THR A 22 -16.67 21.01 -10.98
C THR A 22 -15.18 20.85 -10.69
N GLU A 23 -14.77 21.19 -9.47
CA GLU A 23 -13.38 21.05 -9.03
C GLU A 23 -12.86 19.62 -9.23
N ASP A 24 -13.67 18.62 -8.92
CA ASP A 24 -13.33 17.19 -9.10
C ASP A 24 -13.11 16.83 -10.56
N CYS A 25 -13.96 17.33 -11.47
CA CYS A 25 -13.80 17.13 -12.91
C CYS A 25 -12.51 17.76 -13.43
N ILE A 26 -12.20 18.99 -13.00
CA ILE A 26 -10.97 19.70 -13.42
C ILE A 26 -9.72 18.96 -12.91
N LYS A 27 -9.69 18.54 -11.64
CA LYS A 27 -8.58 17.78 -11.05
C LYS A 27 -8.36 16.45 -11.77
N THR A 28 -9.43 15.71 -12.02
CA THR A 28 -9.36 14.41 -12.68
C THR A 28 -8.92 14.54 -14.13
N ALA A 29 -9.50 15.50 -14.87
CA ALA A 29 -9.11 15.76 -16.26
C ALA A 29 -7.64 16.18 -16.36
N LYS A 30 -7.16 17.01 -15.44
CA LYS A 30 -5.74 17.40 -15.37
C LYS A 30 -4.84 16.19 -15.19
N LEU A 31 -5.12 15.31 -14.21
CA LEU A 31 -4.34 14.10 -13.97
C LEU A 31 -4.27 13.21 -15.22
N ILE A 32 -5.41 13.01 -15.90
CA ILE A 32 -5.48 12.21 -17.14
C ILE A 32 -4.60 12.84 -18.21
N VAL A 33 -4.80 14.13 -18.50
CA VAL A 33 -4.09 14.83 -19.58
C VAL A 33 -2.58 14.89 -19.35
N GLU A 34 -2.14 15.09 -18.11
CA GLU A 34 -0.72 15.12 -17.75
C GLU A 34 -0.07 13.74 -17.84
N SER A 35 -0.83 12.67 -17.63
CA SER A 35 -0.34 11.28 -17.72
C SER A 35 -0.16 10.79 -19.16
N MET A 36 -0.89 11.40 -20.11
CA MET A 36 -0.89 11.00 -21.51
C MET A 36 0.37 11.43 -22.27
N ASN A 37 0.89 10.54 -23.11
CA ASN A 37 1.85 10.87 -24.17
C ASN A 37 1.11 11.02 -25.51
N LYS A 38 0.72 12.26 -25.84
CA LYS A 38 -0.04 12.57 -27.06
C LYS A 38 0.73 12.36 -28.37
N SER A 39 2.03 12.07 -28.30
CA SER A 39 2.85 11.75 -29.48
C SER A 39 2.83 10.26 -29.84
N ALA A 40 2.33 9.39 -28.95
CA ALA A 40 2.13 7.97 -29.26
C ALA A 40 0.78 7.76 -29.96
N ASP A 41 0.73 6.83 -30.91
CA ASP A 41 -0.52 6.44 -31.57
C ASP A 41 -1.33 5.50 -30.64
N PRO A 42 -2.56 5.87 -30.22
CA PRO A 42 -3.38 5.03 -29.36
C PRO A 42 -3.79 3.70 -30.00
N CYS A 43 -3.81 3.59 -31.34
CA CYS A 43 -4.14 2.36 -32.05
C CYS A 43 -3.00 1.34 -32.03
N GLU A 44 -1.77 1.79 -31.85
CA GLU A 44 -0.55 0.96 -31.87
C GLU A 44 -0.07 0.64 -30.44
N ASP A 45 -0.02 1.64 -29.56
CA ASP A 45 0.39 1.48 -28.15
C ASP A 45 -0.45 2.38 -27.23
N PHE A 46 -1.64 1.88 -26.89
CA PHE A 46 -2.56 2.60 -26.01
C PHE A 46 -1.98 2.85 -24.61
N TYR A 47 -1.10 1.96 -24.11
CA TYR A 47 -0.50 2.13 -22.80
C TYR A 47 0.46 3.33 -22.79
N ASN A 48 1.33 3.45 -23.79
CA ASN A 48 2.20 4.61 -23.91
C ASN A 48 1.38 5.88 -24.16
N PHE A 49 0.36 5.85 -25.02
CA PHE A 49 -0.52 7.00 -25.22
C PHE A 49 -1.19 7.47 -23.92
N ALA A 50 -1.76 6.57 -23.12
CA ALA A 50 -2.50 6.91 -21.92
C ALA A 50 -1.60 7.23 -20.70
N CYS A 51 -0.48 6.51 -20.55
CA CYS A 51 0.33 6.51 -19.33
C CYS A 51 1.80 6.89 -19.54
N GLY A 52 2.23 7.13 -20.78
CA GLY A 52 3.64 7.31 -21.15
C GLY A 52 4.34 8.45 -20.41
N ASN A 53 3.58 9.45 -19.94
CA ASN A 53 4.09 10.56 -19.14
C ASN A 53 3.82 10.42 -17.63
N TYR A 54 3.02 9.43 -17.18
CA TYR A 54 2.63 9.25 -15.78
C TYR A 54 3.82 9.27 -14.81
N LYS A 55 4.89 8.52 -15.13
CA LYS A 55 6.11 8.43 -14.30
C LYS A 55 6.85 9.77 -14.14
N ASN A 56 6.68 10.71 -15.07
CA ASN A 56 7.35 12.02 -15.03
C ASN A 56 6.59 12.98 -14.10
N VAL A 57 5.26 12.87 -14.10
CA VAL A 57 4.34 13.66 -13.27
C VAL A 57 4.33 13.11 -11.83
N ASN A 58 4.35 11.79 -11.70
CA ASN A 58 4.23 11.07 -10.44
C ASN A 58 5.52 10.34 -10.14
N LYS A 59 6.49 11.09 -9.60
CA LYS A 59 7.82 10.57 -9.32
C LYS A 59 7.76 9.51 -8.23
N ILE A 60 8.47 8.41 -8.47
CA ILE A 60 8.75 7.38 -7.47
C ILE A 60 9.51 8.06 -6.32
N ASN A 61 8.96 7.98 -5.10
CA ASN A 61 9.63 8.47 -3.90
C ASN A 61 10.69 7.45 -3.44
N LYS A 62 11.61 7.83 -2.54
CA LYS A 62 12.68 6.91 -2.07
C LYS A 62 12.17 5.63 -1.39
N LYS A 63 10.87 5.57 -1.04
CA LYS A 63 10.25 4.48 -0.28
C LYS A 63 9.51 3.47 -1.17
N THR A 64 9.28 3.80 -2.44
CA THR A 64 8.54 2.95 -3.37
C THR A 64 9.45 2.52 -4.52
N HIS A 65 9.27 1.29 -5.01
CA HIS A 65 9.99 0.79 -6.20
C HIS A 65 9.16 0.95 -7.48
N THR A 66 7.85 1.11 -7.34
CA THR A 66 6.88 1.30 -8.42
C THR A 66 5.90 2.40 -8.02
N THR A 67 5.33 3.07 -9.01
CA THR A 67 4.28 4.08 -8.79
C THR A 67 3.11 3.82 -9.71
N SER A 68 1.91 3.93 -9.17
CA SER A 68 0.64 3.73 -9.86
C SER A 68 -0.44 4.54 -9.15
N ILE A 69 -1.63 4.63 -9.75
CA ILE A 69 -2.76 5.29 -9.10
C ILE A 69 -3.14 4.60 -7.78
N PHE A 70 -2.98 3.27 -7.71
CA PHE A 70 -3.21 2.50 -6.49
C PHE A 70 -2.23 2.86 -5.39
N THR A 71 -0.96 3.09 -5.74
CA THR A 71 0.06 3.54 -4.79
C THR A 71 -0.30 4.88 -4.17
N MET A 72 -0.82 5.83 -4.98
CA MET A 72 -1.26 7.12 -4.46
C MET A 72 -2.46 7.01 -3.52
N VAL A 73 -3.42 6.15 -3.87
CA VAL A 73 -4.60 5.92 -3.03
C VAL A 73 -4.18 5.27 -1.71
N ASP A 74 -3.29 4.27 -1.76
CA ASP A 74 -2.75 3.62 -0.57
C ASP A 74 -1.99 4.60 0.33
N GLU A 75 -1.13 5.45 -0.25
CA GLU A 75 -0.44 6.52 0.48
C GLU A 75 -1.43 7.51 1.12
N ALA A 76 -2.47 7.93 0.40
CA ALA A 76 -3.50 8.81 0.93
C ALA A 76 -4.27 8.18 2.09
N ILE A 77 -4.66 6.90 1.96
CA ILE A 77 -5.33 6.14 3.02
C ILE A 77 -4.40 6.01 4.23
N HIS A 78 -3.12 5.69 4.02
CA HIS A 78 -2.15 5.55 5.09
C HIS A 78 -1.98 6.87 5.86
N MET A 79 -1.86 8.00 5.16
CA MET A 79 -1.81 9.33 5.79
C MET A 79 -3.06 9.62 6.62
N HIS A 80 -4.25 9.27 6.12
CA HIS A 80 -5.49 9.43 6.89
C HIS A 80 -5.54 8.53 8.14
N ILE A 81 -5.07 7.29 8.04
CA ILE A 81 -4.99 6.38 9.19
C ILE A 81 -4.04 6.97 10.24
N VAL A 82 -2.86 7.43 9.83
CA VAL A 82 -1.90 8.06 10.74
C VAL A 82 -2.50 9.31 11.41
N ASP A 83 -3.14 10.20 10.65
CA ASP A 83 -3.81 11.40 11.21
C ASP A 83 -4.88 11.03 12.26
N ILE A 84 -5.64 9.95 12.04
CA ILE A 84 -6.60 9.44 13.02
C ILE A 84 -5.87 8.97 14.28
N LEU A 85 -4.79 8.20 14.14
CA LEU A 85 -4.06 7.57 15.24
C LEU A 85 -3.20 8.56 16.06
N GLU A 86 -2.76 9.66 15.46
CA GLU A 86 -1.99 10.73 16.14
C GLU A 86 -2.87 11.67 16.96
N LYS A 87 -4.14 11.86 16.59
CA LYS A 87 -5.08 12.67 17.36
C LYS A 87 -5.38 12.06 18.72
N ASP A 88 -5.74 12.88 19.70
CA ASP A 88 -6.23 12.37 20.99
C ASP A 88 -7.48 11.51 20.79
N GLY A 89 -7.48 10.33 21.43
CA GLY A 89 -8.64 9.44 21.45
C GLY A 89 -9.79 10.02 22.28
N SER A 90 -10.99 9.49 22.07
CA SER A 90 -12.14 9.77 22.93
C SER A 90 -12.33 8.65 23.95
N ASP A 91 -12.79 8.97 25.15
CA ASP A 91 -13.12 7.97 26.17
C ASP A 91 -14.21 6.99 25.68
N ASP A 92 -15.10 7.46 24.80
CA ASP A 92 -16.21 6.70 24.22
C ASP A 92 -15.80 5.84 23.01
N GLU A 93 -14.52 5.86 22.59
CA GLU A 93 -14.08 5.08 21.43
C GLU A 93 -14.03 3.56 21.71
N PRO A 94 -14.28 2.71 20.70
CA PRO A 94 -14.23 1.25 20.88
C PRO A 94 -12.85 0.76 21.35
N ASP A 95 -12.83 -0.29 22.18
CA ASP A 95 -11.59 -0.88 22.69
C ASP A 95 -10.61 -1.32 21.60
N SER A 96 -11.11 -1.73 20.43
CA SER A 96 -10.28 -2.07 19.28
C SER A 96 -9.48 -0.87 18.77
N ILE A 97 -10.06 0.32 18.79
CA ILE A 97 -9.42 1.57 18.38
C ILE A 97 -8.40 2.02 19.44
N LYS A 98 -8.75 1.94 20.73
CA LYS A 98 -7.81 2.19 21.84
C LYS A 98 -6.55 1.32 21.71
N LYS A 99 -6.73 0.01 21.45
CA LYS A 99 -5.61 -0.92 21.23
C LYS A 99 -4.78 -0.56 19.99
N LEU A 100 -5.42 -0.17 18.89
CA LEU A 100 -4.73 0.24 17.68
C LEU A 100 -3.88 1.50 17.91
N ARG A 101 -4.40 2.48 18.65
CA ARG A 101 -3.65 3.69 19.06
C ARG A 101 -2.45 3.36 19.92
N ASN A 102 -2.64 2.54 20.96
CA ASN A 102 -1.55 2.11 21.84
C ASN A 102 -0.45 1.37 21.06
N LEU A 103 -0.84 0.51 20.12
CA LEU A 103 0.11 -0.17 19.24
C LEU A 103 0.89 0.84 18.40
N TYR A 104 0.21 1.78 17.75
CA TYR A 104 0.86 2.82 16.95
C TYR A 104 1.86 3.65 17.76
N GLN A 105 1.47 4.13 18.94
CA GLN A 105 2.34 4.88 19.85
C GLN A 105 3.56 4.05 20.30
N SER A 106 3.38 2.76 20.55
CA SER A 106 4.51 1.88 20.89
C SER A 106 5.52 1.74 19.74
N CYS A 107 5.07 1.82 18.49
CA CYS A 107 5.93 1.73 17.31
C CYS A 107 6.63 3.05 16.97
N THR A 108 6.08 4.19 17.38
CA THR A 108 6.64 5.53 17.10
C THR A 108 7.46 6.11 18.24
N ALA A 109 7.44 5.49 19.43
CA ALA A 109 8.23 5.89 20.60
C ALA A 109 9.71 5.47 20.49
N THR A 110 10.42 6.01 19.49
CA THR A 110 11.82 5.64 19.18
C THR A 110 12.78 5.85 20.35
N ASP A 111 12.60 6.91 21.15
CA ASP A 111 13.46 7.18 22.31
C ASP A 111 13.37 6.07 23.37
N GLN A 112 12.18 5.50 23.57
CA GLN A 112 11.99 4.37 24.49
C GLN A 112 12.60 3.09 23.91
N MET A 113 12.48 2.89 22.60
CA MET A 113 13.11 1.77 21.90
C MET A 113 14.65 1.83 22.03
N ASP A 114 15.23 3.00 21.81
CA ASP A 114 16.68 3.23 21.92
C ASP A 114 17.18 3.02 23.35
N ALA A 115 16.41 3.46 24.35
CA ALA A 115 16.74 3.26 25.76
C ALA A 115 16.72 1.78 26.18
N LEU A 116 15.83 0.97 25.59
CA LEU A 116 15.76 -0.48 25.83
C LEU A 116 16.87 -1.26 25.12
N GLY A 117 17.39 -0.73 24.01
CA GLY A 117 18.42 -1.38 23.20
C GLY A 117 17.99 -2.78 22.74
N LEU A 118 18.92 -3.73 22.79
CA LEU A 118 18.68 -5.11 22.32
C LEU A 118 18.15 -6.06 23.41
N GLU A 119 17.91 -5.58 24.63
CA GLU A 119 17.44 -6.42 25.74
C GLU A 119 16.13 -7.16 25.44
N PRO A 120 15.09 -6.52 24.86
CA PRO A 120 13.86 -7.23 24.47
C PRO A 120 14.12 -8.36 23.47
N LEU A 121 15.03 -8.12 22.50
CA LEU A 121 15.41 -9.12 21.51
C LEU A 121 16.16 -10.29 22.15
N ASN A 122 17.13 -10.01 23.04
CA ASN A 122 17.89 -11.04 23.73
C ASN A 122 17.00 -11.95 24.60
N SER A 123 16.02 -11.35 25.29
CA SER A 123 15.02 -12.10 26.06
C SER A 123 14.17 -13.00 25.16
N LEU A 124 13.77 -12.50 23.98
CA LEU A 124 13.01 -13.27 23.01
C LEU A 124 13.83 -14.43 22.42
N LEU A 125 15.07 -14.17 22.02
CA LEU A 125 15.99 -15.19 21.49
C LEU A 125 16.23 -16.31 22.50
N SER A 126 16.42 -15.97 23.78
CA SER A 126 16.60 -16.93 24.86
C SER A 126 15.38 -17.85 25.02
N THR A 127 14.16 -17.31 24.85
CA THR A 127 12.91 -18.08 24.89
C THR A 127 12.81 -19.09 23.71
N MET A 128 13.49 -18.79 22.61
CA MET A 128 13.53 -19.61 21.39
C MET A 128 14.75 -20.53 21.30
N TYR A 129 15.59 -20.59 22.35
CA TYR A 129 16.86 -21.33 22.36
C TYR A 129 17.84 -20.87 21.26
N LEU A 130 17.76 -19.60 20.84
CA LEU A 130 18.68 -19.00 19.89
C LEU A 130 19.81 -18.24 20.61
N PRO A 131 21.03 -18.16 20.03
CA PRO A 131 21.41 -18.67 18.70
C PRO A 131 21.84 -20.14 18.68
N LEU A 132 22.04 -20.77 19.84
CA LEU A 132 22.55 -22.15 19.94
C LEU A 132 21.42 -23.14 20.21
N ILE A 133 20.96 -23.79 19.14
CA ILE A 133 20.02 -24.90 19.21
C ILE A 133 20.81 -26.19 19.34
N LYS A 134 20.59 -26.96 20.41
CA LYS A 134 21.11 -28.32 20.50
C LYS A 134 20.25 -29.26 19.65
N ASP A 135 20.83 -30.33 19.11
CA ASP A 135 20.09 -31.32 18.30
C ASP A 135 18.86 -31.88 19.02
N SER A 136 18.96 -32.10 20.34
CA SER A 136 17.85 -32.56 21.17
C SER A 136 16.71 -31.55 21.32
N GLU A 137 16.98 -30.27 21.09
CA GLU A 137 16.07 -29.14 21.30
C GLU A 137 15.51 -28.60 19.97
N ILE A 138 15.91 -29.15 18.83
CA ILE A 138 15.59 -28.61 17.50
C ILE A 138 14.09 -28.43 17.25
N TRP A 139 13.28 -29.42 17.61
CA TRP A 139 11.82 -29.34 17.42
C TRP A 139 11.19 -28.31 18.35
N SER A 140 11.66 -28.23 19.61
CA SER A 140 11.19 -27.23 20.56
C SER A 140 11.58 -25.81 20.12
N ALA A 141 12.78 -25.62 19.57
CA ALA A 141 13.22 -24.36 19.01
C ALA A 141 12.35 -23.96 17.82
N ILE A 142 12.13 -24.85 16.85
CA ILE A 142 11.27 -24.58 15.68
C ILE A 142 9.84 -24.24 16.11
N THR A 143 9.27 -24.97 17.07
CA THR A 143 7.94 -24.68 17.61
C THR A 143 7.88 -23.33 18.32
N ASN A 144 8.87 -23.00 19.16
CA ASN A 144 8.90 -21.73 19.87
C ASN A 144 9.08 -20.56 18.91
N ILE A 145 9.94 -20.69 17.91
CA ILE A 145 10.13 -19.70 16.86
C ILE A 145 8.80 -19.42 16.17
N ASN A 146 8.10 -20.44 15.68
CA ASN A 146 6.80 -20.26 15.06
C ASN A 146 5.77 -19.63 16.02
N LYS A 147 5.69 -20.12 17.27
CA LYS A 147 4.73 -19.65 18.26
C LYS A 147 4.90 -18.17 18.60
N TYR A 148 6.14 -17.70 18.77
CA TYR A 148 6.41 -16.34 19.24
C TYR A 148 6.62 -15.32 18.11
N THR A 149 7.01 -15.76 16.92
CA THR A 149 7.33 -14.84 15.80
C THR A 149 6.47 -15.06 14.56
N ASN A 150 5.68 -16.14 14.52
CA ASN A 150 4.95 -16.61 13.34
C ASN A 150 5.87 -16.92 12.13
N LEU A 151 7.19 -17.04 12.35
CA LEU A 151 8.14 -17.42 11.32
C LEU A 151 8.16 -18.94 11.12
N ASN A 152 8.21 -19.35 9.86
CA ASN A 152 8.22 -20.74 9.44
C ASN A 152 9.55 -21.02 8.75
N TYR A 153 10.40 -21.89 9.33
CA TYR A 153 11.75 -22.13 8.79
C TYR A 153 11.86 -23.41 7.95
N LEU A 154 11.28 -24.52 8.40
CA LEU A 154 11.34 -25.80 7.66
C LEU A 154 10.16 -25.98 6.71
N PHE A 155 8.97 -25.66 7.19
CA PHE A 155 7.70 -25.73 6.48
C PHE A 155 6.74 -24.74 7.12
N SER A 156 5.83 -24.20 6.33
CA SER A 156 4.74 -23.37 6.85
C SER A 156 3.54 -24.25 7.19
N ILE A 157 2.91 -23.95 8.33
CA ILE A 157 1.66 -24.57 8.76
C ILE A 157 0.54 -23.55 8.51
N LYS A 158 -0.40 -23.88 7.65
CA LYS A 158 -1.56 -23.02 7.33
C LYS A 158 -2.84 -23.77 7.63
N ILE A 159 -3.84 -23.06 8.14
CA ILE A 159 -5.21 -23.59 8.22
C ILE A 159 -5.94 -23.05 7.01
N MET A 160 -6.27 -23.93 6.06
CA MET A 160 -6.92 -23.55 4.81
C MET A 160 -8.18 -24.38 4.59
N PRO A 161 -9.24 -23.79 4.01
CA PRO A 161 -10.40 -24.56 3.58
C PRO A 161 -10.02 -25.46 2.41
N ASP A 162 -10.67 -26.61 2.30
CA ASP A 162 -10.69 -27.43 1.10
C ASP A 162 -12.12 -27.60 0.58
N LYS A 163 -12.29 -28.36 -0.50
CA LYS A 163 -13.61 -28.57 -1.12
C LYS A 163 -14.65 -29.19 -0.18
N ASN A 164 -14.23 -29.83 0.91
CA ASN A 164 -15.07 -30.64 1.79
C ASN A 164 -15.10 -30.13 3.24
N THR A 165 -14.24 -29.19 3.64
CA THR A 165 -14.10 -28.72 5.03
C THR A 165 -13.58 -27.29 5.09
N ILE A 166 -14.12 -26.49 6.02
CA ILE A 166 -13.74 -25.08 6.21
C ILE A 166 -12.36 -24.87 6.86
N ALA A 167 -11.72 -25.93 7.37
CA ALA A 167 -10.41 -25.88 8.01
C ALA A 167 -9.67 -27.22 7.93
N ARG A 168 -8.54 -27.26 7.22
CA ARG A 168 -7.56 -28.36 7.25
C ARG A 168 -6.16 -27.82 7.45
N ILE A 169 -5.32 -28.61 8.10
CA ILE A 169 -3.91 -28.32 8.25
C ILE A 169 -3.22 -28.60 6.91
N ALA A 170 -2.63 -27.56 6.32
CA ALA A 170 -1.82 -27.62 5.13
C ALA A 170 -0.35 -27.38 5.50
N LEU A 171 0.53 -28.22 4.96
CA LEU A 171 1.98 -28.05 5.01
C LEU A 171 2.45 -27.57 3.65
N ASP A 172 3.23 -26.50 3.65
CA ASP A 172 3.76 -25.88 2.44
C ASP A 172 5.23 -25.50 2.68
N THR A 173 5.94 -25.21 1.59
CA THR A 173 7.25 -24.58 1.68
C THR A 173 7.16 -23.28 2.50
N PRO A 174 8.18 -22.95 3.30
CA PRO A 174 8.23 -21.66 3.98
C PRO A 174 8.31 -20.54 2.92
N SER A 175 7.65 -19.41 3.17
CA SER A 175 7.81 -18.24 2.29
C SER A 175 9.27 -17.76 2.32
N ASN A 176 9.82 -17.40 1.15
CA ASN A 176 11.13 -16.73 1.03
C ASN A 176 11.05 -15.27 1.51
N ASP A 177 10.46 -15.03 2.67
CA ASP A 177 10.40 -13.70 3.27
C ASP A 177 11.79 -13.39 3.85
N TYR A 178 12.66 -12.82 3.01
CA TYR A 178 13.96 -12.32 3.45
C TYR A 178 13.75 -11.25 4.52
N ILE A 179 14.14 -11.54 5.76
CA ILE A 179 14.25 -10.52 6.81
C ILE A 179 15.52 -9.73 6.53
N TYR A 180 15.38 -8.56 5.91
CA TYR A 180 16.46 -7.60 5.82
C TYR A 180 16.64 -6.93 7.18
N LEU A 181 17.59 -7.41 7.97
CA LEU A 181 18.10 -6.64 9.11
C LEU A 181 18.96 -5.51 8.54
N THR A 182 18.45 -4.28 8.60
CA THR A 182 19.28 -3.10 8.38
C THR A 182 20.06 -2.85 9.67
N ALA A 183 21.39 -2.75 9.54
CA ALA A 183 22.30 -2.42 10.62
C ALA A 183 22.31 -0.92 10.89
#